data_AF-A0A941I353-F1
#
_entry.id   AF-A0A941I353-F1
#
_cell.length_a   1.000
_cell.length_b   1.000
_cell.length_c   1.000
_cell.angle_alpha   90.00
_cell.angle_beta   90.00
_cell.angle_gamma   90.00
#
_symmetry.space_group_name_H-M   'P 1'
#
loop_
_entity.id
_entity.type
_entity.pdbx_description
1 polymer ?
#
loop_
_entity_poly.entity_id
_entity_poly.type
_entity_poly.pdbx_seq_one_letter_code
_entity_poly.pdbx_strand_id
1 'polypeptide(L)'
;MLNAARERRQKAEAAAAAENRAAEQGQRGLSPQQIAEANVRRSMQQASGQDGTNGVFQIVSKSVRVGTFTFRGWKVNSNGWKQTIEVDAGVGGNLDLAMVRKMIEIIRTHYKGDFRWESNRLGRVVTLSARVEDSAELEAFMLEEFPEFAKPKR
;
A
#
# COMPACT_ATOMS: atom_id res chain seq x y z
N MET A 1 29.65 -15.62 6.42
CA MET A 1 28.27 -15.32 6.90
C MET A 1 27.31 -14.84 5.80
N LEU A 2 27.70 -14.75 4.51
CA LEU A 2 26.81 -14.27 3.44
C LEU A 2 25.71 -15.26 2.99
N ASN A 3 25.92 -16.58 3.12
CA ASN A 3 24.91 -17.57 2.70
C ASN A 3 23.67 -17.61 3.60
N ALA A 4 23.85 -17.49 4.92
CA ALA A 4 22.74 -17.53 5.87
C ALA A 4 21.77 -16.34 5.70
N ALA A 5 22.28 -15.17 5.28
CA ALA A 5 21.45 -14.01 4.99
C ALA A 5 20.64 -14.18 3.70
N ARG A 6 21.20 -14.82 2.66
CA ARG A 6 20.49 -15.12 1.41
C ARG A 6 19.42 -16.19 1.60
N GLU A 7 19.71 -17.27 2.33
CA GLU A 7 18.72 -18.32 2.60
C GLU A 7 17.52 -17.79 3.40
N ARG A 8 17.76 -16.93 4.39
CA ARG A 8 16.67 -16.27 5.12
C ARG A 8 15.83 -15.37 4.21
N ARG A 9 16.46 -14.71 3.24
CA ARG A 9 15.80 -13.83 2.26
C ARG A 9 14.88 -14.63 1.34
N GLN A 10 15.40 -15.68 0.72
CA GLN A 10 14.61 -16.57 -0.16
C GLN A 10 13.44 -17.21 0.59
N LYS A 11 13.63 -17.59 1.86
CA LYS A 11 12.54 -18.13 2.68
C LYS A 11 11.46 -17.11 3.01
N ALA A 12 11.82 -15.86 3.32
CA ALA A 12 10.86 -14.80 3.61
C ALA A 12 10.05 -14.42 2.36
N GLU A 13 10.73 -14.27 1.22
CA GLU A 13 10.10 -13.94 -0.06
C GLU A 13 9.19 -15.07 -0.56
N ALA A 14 9.63 -16.33 -0.44
CA ALA A 14 8.81 -17.49 -0.76
C ALA A 14 7.59 -17.62 0.16
N ALA A 15 7.71 -17.28 1.45
CA ALA A 15 6.61 -17.29 2.39
C ALA A 15 5.57 -16.19 2.09
N ALA A 16 6.02 -14.96 1.80
CA ALA A 16 5.14 -13.87 1.40
C ALA A 16 4.42 -14.17 0.08
N ALA A 17 5.14 -14.72 -0.91
CA ALA A 17 4.57 -15.14 -2.18
C ALA A 17 3.55 -16.28 -2.01
N ALA A 18 3.81 -17.25 -1.13
CA ALA A 18 2.89 -18.34 -0.83
C ALA A 18 1.61 -17.85 -0.12
N GLU A 19 1.74 -16.95 0.86
CA GLU A 19 0.61 -16.33 1.56
C GLU A 19 -0.27 -15.53 0.59
N ASN A 20 0.36 -14.72 -0.27
CA ASN A 20 -0.34 -13.96 -1.30
C ASN A 20 -1.08 -14.91 -2.27
N ARG A 21 -0.45 -15.99 -2.77
CA ARG A 21 -1.14 -16.96 -3.66
C ARG A 21 -2.30 -17.68 -2.98
N ALA A 22 -2.14 -18.10 -1.72
CA ALA A 22 -3.18 -18.77 -0.97
C ALA A 22 -4.42 -17.86 -0.81
N ALA A 23 -4.20 -16.58 -0.53
CA ALA A 23 -5.27 -15.60 -0.43
C ALA A 23 -5.94 -15.29 -1.79
N GLU A 24 -5.29 -15.50 -2.94
CA GLU A 24 -5.91 -15.28 -4.27
C GLU A 24 -6.86 -16.41 -4.61
N GLN A 25 -6.49 -17.63 -4.23
CA GLN A 25 -7.30 -18.83 -4.50
C GLN A 25 -8.60 -18.83 -3.69
N GLY A 26 -8.59 -18.31 -2.47
CA GLY A 26 -9.78 -18.21 -1.62
C GLY A 26 -10.85 -17.21 -2.06
N GLN A 27 -10.54 -16.28 -2.98
CA GLN A 27 -11.46 -15.23 -3.43
C GLN A 27 -11.93 -15.37 -4.89
N ARG A 28 -11.53 -16.45 -5.58
CA ARG A 28 -12.08 -16.80 -6.90
C ARG A 28 -13.59 -17.08 -6.78
N GLY A 29 -14.42 -16.05 -6.91
CA GLY A 29 -15.88 -16.17 -6.86
C GLY A 29 -16.64 -14.96 -6.29
N LEU A 30 -15.96 -13.94 -5.75
CA LEU A 30 -16.64 -12.75 -5.20
C LEU A 30 -17.04 -11.76 -6.31
N SER A 31 -18.28 -11.28 -6.24
CA SER A 31 -18.80 -10.29 -7.20
C SER A 31 -18.24 -8.89 -6.90
N PRO A 32 -18.13 -7.98 -7.89
CA PRO A 32 -17.65 -6.61 -7.68
C PRO A 32 -18.39 -5.83 -6.58
N GLN A 33 -19.68 -6.09 -6.41
CA GLN A 33 -20.51 -5.51 -5.34
C GLN A 33 -20.09 -6.01 -3.96
N GLN A 34 -19.80 -7.31 -3.81
CA GLN A 34 -19.33 -7.89 -2.55
C GLN A 34 -17.94 -7.39 -2.16
N ILE A 35 -17.08 -7.13 -3.15
CA ILE A 35 -15.77 -6.50 -2.93
C ILE A 35 -15.97 -5.07 -2.44
N ALA A 36 -16.86 -4.29 -3.07
CA ALA A 36 -17.17 -2.93 -2.65
C ALA A 36 -17.77 -2.88 -1.23
N GLU A 37 -18.72 -3.77 -0.90
CA GLU A 37 -19.31 -3.86 0.44
C GLU A 37 -18.30 -4.29 1.50
N ALA A 38 -17.43 -5.25 1.18
CA ALA A 38 -16.34 -5.66 2.05
C ALA A 38 -15.34 -4.51 2.28
N ASN A 39 -15.09 -3.69 1.26
CA ASN A 39 -14.24 -2.51 1.34
C ASN A 39 -14.89 -1.39 2.17
N VAL A 40 -16.19 -1.12 2.01
CA VAL A 40 -16.93 -0.14 2.82
C VAL A 40 -17.00 -0.60 4.29
N ARG A 41 -17.30 -1.87 4.53
CA ARG A 41 -17.37 -2.43 5.87
C ARG A 41 -16.01 -2.39 6.56
N ARG A 42 -14.92 -2.70 5.85
CA ARG A 42 -13.56 -2.57 6.39
C ARG A 42 -13.13 -1.12 6.57
N SER A 43 -13.49 -0.22 5.66
CA SER A 43 -13.26 1.22 5.84
C SER A 43 -13.96 1.75 7.10
N MET A 44 -15.16 1.27 7.42
CA MET A 44 -15.83 1.58 8.69
C MET A 44 -15.15 0.94 9.90
N GLN A 45 -14.64 -0.30 9.78
CA GLN A 45 -13.89 -0.96 10.86
C GLN A 45 -12.52 -0.29 11.14
N GLN A 46 -11.89 0.27 10.10
CA GLN A 46 -10.70 1.11 10.16
C GLN A 46 -11.00 2.44 10.86
N ALA A 47 -12.16 3.05 10.59
CA ALA A 47 -12.61 4.27 11.28
C ALA A 47 -12.89 4.02 12.78
N SER A 48 -13.31 2.80 13.16
CA SER A 48 -13.52 2.40 14.55
C SER A 48 -12.28 1.87 15.26
N GLY A 49 -11.12 1.78 14.59
CA GLY A 49 -9.83 1.45 15.21
C GLY A 49 -9.67 0.01 15.69
N GLN A 50 -10.50 -0.92 15.22
CA GLN A 50 -10.65 -2.25 15.82
C GLN A 50 -9.69 -3.30 15.26
N ASP A 51 -9.16 -3.10 14.04
CA ASP A 51 -8.29 -4.07 13.37
C ASP A 51 -7.09 -3.37 12.73
N GLY A 52 -5.95 -3.44 13.40
CA GLY A 52 -4.65 -3.35 12.73
C GLY A 52 -4.09 -1.94 12.59
N THR A 53 -2.88 -1.81 13.12
CA THR A 53 -1.87 -0.77 12.93
C THR A 53 -1.52 -0.61 11.45
N ASN A 54 -2.47 -0.18 10.60
CA ASN A 54 -2.28 0.02 9.16
C ASN A 54 -2.70 1.45 8.78
N GLY A 55 -1.71 2.28 8.47
CA GLY A 55 -1.85 3.66 8.09
C GLY A 55 -2.48 3.76 6.71
N VAL A 56 -3.46 4.65 6.59
CA VAL A 56 -4.29 4.78 5.40
C VAL A 56 -3.79 5.96 4.57
N PHE A 57 -3.42 5.70 3.32
CA PHE A 57 -3.10 6.72 2.33
C PHE A 57 -4.33 7.01 1.47
N GLN A 58 -4.60 8.29 1.25
CA GLN A 58 -5.71 8.72 0.40
C GLN A 58 -5.27 9.90 -0.47
N ILE A 59 -5.40 9.78 -1.79
CA ILE A 59 -5.14 10.89 -2.71
C ILE A 59 -6.25 11.93 -2.53
N VAL A 60 -5.86 13.20 -2.34
CA VAL A 60 -6.81 14.32 -2.18
C VAL A 60 -6.96 15.07 -3.49
N SER A 61 -5.84 15.33 -4.17
CA SER A 61 -5.82 16.05 -5.43
C SER A 61 -4.63 15.60 -6.27
N LYS A 62 -4.80 15.69 -7.59
CA LYS A 62 -3.76 15.36 -8.56
C LYS A 62 -3.84 16.31 -9.74
N SER A 63 -2.75 17.00 -10.02
CA SER A 63 -2.57 17.84 -11.20
C SER A 63 -1.51 17.23 -12.13
N VAL A 64 -1.11 17.92 -13.20
CA VAL A 64 -0.06 17.42 -14.10
C VAL A 64 1.32 17.37 -13.41
N ARG A 65 1.56 18.28 -12.46
CA ARG A 65 2.88 18.46 -11.83
C ARG A 65 2.86 18.31 -10.31
N VAL A 66 1.76 18.68 -9.66
CA VAL A 66 1.64 18.68 -8.21
C VAL A 66 0.48 17.78 -7.78
N GLY A 67 0.68 17.02 -6.72
CA GLY A 67 -0.33 16.15 -6.13
C GLY A 67 -0.30 16.24 -4.62
N THR A 68 -1.45 16.02 -4.01
CA THR A 68 -1.60 16.05 -2.56
C THR A 68 -2.26 14.76 -2.11
N PHE A 69 -1.70 14.12 -1.10
CA PHE A 69 -2.32 12.98 -0.45
C PHE A 69 -2.33 13.17 1.06
N THR A 70 -3.19 12.42 1.72
CA THR A 70 -3.25 12.39 3.17
C THR A 70 -2.85 11.03 3.68
N PHE A 71 -2.13 11.02 4.78
CA PHE A 71 -1.69 9.85 5.48
C PHE A 71 -2.25 9.88 6.89
N ARG A 72 -3.04 8.87 7.26
CA ARG A 72 -3.51 8.68 8.64
C ARG A 72 -2.55 7.71 9.33
N GLY A 73 -1.90 8.21 10.39
CA GLY A 73 -0.84 7.51 11.11
C GLY A 73 -1.23 6.14 11.67
N TRP A 74 -0.21 5.41 12.11
CA TRP A 74 -0.32 4.02 12.57
C TRP A 74 -0.80 3.86 14.03
N LYS A 75 -1.24 4.94 14.72
CA LYS A 75 -1.67 4.88 16.14
C LYS A 75 -3.19 4.83 16.28
N VAL A 76 -3.65 3.86 17.08
CA VAL A 76 -5.08 3.54 17.32
C VAL A 76 -5.74 4.48 18.34
N ASN A 77 -5.00 5.22 19.15
CA ASN A 77 -5.57 5.98 20.27
C ASN A 77 -5.60 7.50 20.04
N SER A 78 -6.84 8.00 19.92
CA SER A 78 -7.31 9.38 20.14
C SER A 78 -6.93 10.41 19.07
N ASN A 79 -7.90 10.76 18.23
CA ASN A 79 -7.85 11.79 17.18
C ASN A 79 -6.69 11.60 16.18
N GLY A 80 -6.84 10.57 15.33
CA GLY A 80 -5.83 10.10 14.38
C GLY A 80 -5.04 11.21 13.71
N TRP A 81 -3.74 11.21 13.96
CA TRP A 81 -2.77 12.11 13.33
C TRP A 81 -2.85 11.96 11.81
N LYS A 82 -3.50 12.92 11.16
CA LYS A 82 -3.62 13.02 9.69
C LYS A 82 -2.57 14.01 9.20
N GLN A 83 -1.67 13.55 8.35
CA GLN A 83 -0.72 14.43 7.65
C GLN A 83 -1.19 14.62 6.22
N THR A 84 -1.27 15.87 5.78
CA THR A 84 -1.41 16.21 4.37
C THR A 84 0.00 16.42 3.81
N ILE A 85 0.33 15.70 2.75
CA ILE A 85 1.64 15.75 2.10
C ILE A 85 1.43 16.19 0.66
N GLU A 86 2.14 17.25 0.28
CA GLU A 86 2.21 17.75 -1.08
C GLU A 86 3.48 17.24 -1.76
N VAL A 87 3.36 16.88 -3.03
CA VAL A 87 4.45 16.35 -3.86
C VAL A 87 4.47 17.10 -5.19
N ASP A 88 5.63 17.66 -5.55
CA ASP A 88 5.93 18.22 -6.87
C ASP A 88 6.84 17.25 -7.63
N ALA A 89 6.40 16.82 -8.82
CA ALA A 89 7.15 15.94 -9.70
C ALA A 89 8.32 16.64 -10.41
N GLY A 90 8.35 17.96 -10.41
CA GLY A 90 9.24 18.77 -11.21
C GLY A 90 8.85 18.81 -12.69
N VAL A 91 9.64 19.52 -13.49
CA VAL A 91 9.40 19.66 -14.94
C VAL A 91 9.68 18.33 -15.65
N GLY A 92 8.69 17.80 -16.37
CA GLY A 92 8.80 16.53 -17.09
C GLY A 92 8.80 15.28 -16.20
N GLY A 93 8.60 15.43 -14.89
CA GLY A 93 8.53 14.31 -13.96
C GLY A 93 7.20 13.57 -14.02
N ASN A 94 7.21 12.31 -13.59
CA ASN A 94 6.01 11.51 -13.40
C ASN A 94 5.48 11.74 -11.97
N LEU A 95 4.38 12.49 -11.85
CA LEU A 95 3.77 12.78 -10.55
C LEU A 95 3.30 11.52 -9.82
N ASP A 96 2.71 10.57 -10.52
CA ASP A 96 2.21 9.32 -9.91
C ASP A 96 3.37 8.58 -9.23
N LEU A 97 4.51 8.47 -9.93
CA LEU A 97 5.72 7.84 -9.39
C LEU A 97 6.32 8.65 -8.23
N ALA A 98 6.34 9.98 -8.32
CA ALA A 98 6.84 10.84 -7.26
C ALA A 98 6.00 10.71 -5.98
N MET A 99 4.67 10.66 -6.11
CA MET A 99 3.76 10.44 -4.99
C MET A 99 3.97 9.08 -4.35
N VAL A 100 4.04 8.01 -5.15
CA VAL A 100 4.31 6.65 -4.66
C VAL A 100 5.63 6.57 -3.91
N ARG A 101 6.71 7.14 -4.46
CA ARG A 101 8.01 7.21 -3.76
C ARG A 101 7.89 7.88 -2.41
N LYS A 102 7.13 8.97 -2.33
CA LYS A 102 6.93 9.68 -1.06
C LYS A 102 6.14 8.85 -0.04
N MET A 103 5.16 8.07 -0.49
CA MET A 103 4.44 7.13 0.37
C MET A 103 5.38 6.03 0.89
N ILE A 104 6.23 5.48 0.03
CA ILE A 104 7.22 4.45 0.40
C ILE A 104 8.21 4.97 1.43
N GLU A 105 8.67 6.22 1.32
CA GLU A 105 9.51 6.86 2.34
C GLU A 105 8.82 6.87 3.72
N ILE A 106 7.53 7.19 3.78
CA ILE A 106 6.75 7.20 5.02
C ILE A 106 6.60 5.78 5.58
N ILE A 107 6.26 4.81 4.74
CA ILE A 107 6.18 3.39 5.13
C ILE A 107 7.52 2.94 5.71
N ARG A 108 8.64 3.26 5.03
CA ARG A 108 10.00 2.92 5.46
C ARG A 108 10.42 3.55 6.78
N THR A 109 9.79 4.64 7.18
CA THR A 109 10.04 5.25 8.49
C THR A 109 9.54 4.31 9.61
N HIS A 110 8.52 3.50 9.34
CA HIS A 110 7.87 2.64 10.33
C HIS A 110 8.21 1.15 10.14
N TYR A 111 8.34 0.69 8.90
CA TYR A 111 8.65 -0.70 8.56
C TYR A 111 10.02 -0.77 7.88
N LYS A 112 10.89 -1.66 8.36
CA LYS A 112 12.24 -1.89 7.79
C LYS A 112 12.37 -3.18 6.98
N GLY A 113 11.34 -4.03 7.02
CA GLY A 113 11.32 -5.34 6.37
C GLY A 113 9.95 -5.60 5.79
N ASP A 114 9.49 -6.85 5.91
CA ASP A 114 8.17 -7.25 5.45
C ASP A 114 7.08 -6.65 6.34
N PHE A 115 5.99 -6.21 5.72
CA PHE A 115 4.83 -5.64 6.39
C PHE A 115 3.55 -6.09 5.72
N ARG A 116 2.47 -6.11 6.50
CA ARG A 116 1.14 -6.52 6.05
C ARG A 116 0.40 -5.31 5.53
N TRP A 117 0.26 -5.19 4.22
CA TRP A 117 -0.48 -4.12 3.58
C TRP A 117 -1.91 -4.55 3.29
N GLU A 118 -2.89 -3.72 3.63
CA GLU A 118 -4.27 -3.96 3.21
C GLU A 118 -4.53 -3.34 1.83
N SER A 119 -4.66 -4.20 0.81
CA SER A 119 -4.98 -3.77 -0.55
C SER A 119 -6.49 -3.59 -0.69
N ASN A 120 -6.91 -2.36 -1.00
CA ASN A 120 -8.26 -2.00 -1.39
C ASN A 120 -8.59 -2.56 -2.77
N ARG A 121 -7.61 -2.55 -3.69
CA ARG A 121 -7.76 -3.10 -5.04
C ARG A 121 -8.05 -4.60 -5.01
N LEU A 122 -7.29 -5.34 -4.21
CA LEU A 122 -7.42 -6.79 -4.08
C LEU A 122 -8.41 -7.21 -2.99
N GLY A 123 -8.96 -6.25 -2.23
CA GLY A 123 -9.87 -6.52 -1.12
C GLY A 123 -9.27 -7.45 -0.06
N ARG A 124 -7.95 -7.39 0.20
CA ARG A 124 -7.27 -8.32 1.12
C ARG A 124 -5.95 -7.79 1.66
N VAL A 125 -5.46 -8.42 2.73
CA VAL A 125 -4.12 -8.17 3.24
C VAL A 125 -3.09 -8.95 2.42
N VAL A 126 -2.07 -8.25 1.93
CA VAL A 126 -0.92 -8.80 1.21
C VAL A 126 0.35 -8.49 1.98
N THR A 127 1.33 -9.38 1.92
CA THR A 127 2.65 -9.12 2.52
C THR A 127 3.56 -8.47 1.48
N LEU A 128 4.06 -7.27 1.81
CA LEU A 128 4.96 -6.45 0.98
C LEU A 128 6.28 -6.19 1.72
N SER A 129 7.34 -5.86 0.99
CA SER A 129 8.65 -5.52 1.57
C SER A 129 8.92 -4.03 1.51
N ALA A 130 9.25 -3.42 2.66
CA ALA A 130 9.68 -2.02 2.75
C ALA A 130 11.18 -1.84 2.49
N ARG A 131 11.94 -2.91 2.19
CA ARG A 131 13.39 -2.82 2.00
C ARG A 131 13.73 -1.99 0.76
N VAL A 132 14.93 -1.41 0.74
CA VAL A 132 15.39 -0.58 -0.39
C VAL A 132 15.64 -1.41 -1.65
N GLU A 133 16.08 -2.66 -1.47
CA GLU A 133 16.27 -3.62 -2.56
C GLU A 133 14.97 -3.93 -3.33
N ASP A 134 13.83 -3.92 -2.66
CA ASP A 134 12.52 -4.28 -3.25
C ASP A 134 11.73 -3.03 -3.72
N SER A 135 12.41 -1.89 -3.90
CA SER A 135 11.77 -0.62 -4.26
C SER A 135 10.95 -0.73 -5.54
N ALA A 136 11.46 -1.41 -6.56
CA ALA A 136 10.79 -1.48 -7.87
C ALA A 136 9.47 -2.25 -7.80
N GLU A 137 9.43 -3.37 -7.07
CA GLU A 137 8.22 -4.16 -6.87
C GLU A 137 7.19 -3.42 -6.00
N LEU A 138 7.65 -2.77 -4.92
CA LEU A 138 6.77 -1.96 -4.08
C LEU A 138 6.22 -0.75 -4.84
N GLU A 139 7.04 -0.06 -5.65
CA GLU A 139 6.60 1.05 -6.50
C GLU A 139 5.52 0.59 -7.50
N ALA A 140 5.75 -0.52 -8.21
CA ALA A 140 4.79 -1.06 -9.17
C ALA A 140 3.47 -1.46 -8.48
N PHE A 141 3.54 -2.15 -7.33
CA PHE A 141 2.37 -2.53 -6.57
C PHE A 141 1.56 -1.30 -6.13
N MET A 142 2.23 -0.28 -5.58
CA MET A 142 1.60 0.95 -5.12
C MET A 142 0.99 1.75 -6.27
N LEU A 143 1.63 1.82 -7.44
CA LEU A 143 1.06 2.49 -8.62
C LEU A 143 -0.25 1.84 -9.07
N GLU A 144 -0.37 0.52 -8.98
CA GLU A 144 -1.60 -0.18 -9.31
C GLU A 144 -2.66 -0.09 -8.19
N GLU A 145 -2.24 0.12 -6.95
CA GLU A 145 -3.12 0.11 -5.77
C GLU A 145 -4.12 1.27 -5.78
N PHE A 146 -3.70 2.45 -6.27
CA PHE A 146 -4.56 3.63 -6.29
C PHE A 146 -5.24 3.79 -7.66
N PRO A 147 -6.59 3.76 -7.73
CA PRO A 147 -7.31 3.96 -8.98
C PRO A 147 -7.03 5.33 -9.62
N GLU A 148 -6.62 6.33 -8.83
CA GLU A 148 -6.24 7.67 -9.29
C GLU A 148 -4.96 7.67 -10.16
N PHE A 149 -4.12 6.64 -10.05
CA PHE A 149 -2.93 6.45 -10.89
C PHE A 149 -3.21 5.55 -12.09
N ALA A 150 -4.30 4.76 -12.05
CA ALA A 150 -4.68 3.91 -13.17
C ALA A 150 -5.04 4.79 -14.38
N LYS A 151 -4.46 4.46 -15.55
CA LYS A 151 -4.87 5.09 -16.81
C LYS A 151 -6.37 4.84 -17.03
N PRO A 152 -7.16 5.83 -17.48
CA PRO A 152 -8.57 5.61 -17.77
C PRO A 152 -8.70 4.46 -18.77
N LYS A 153 -9.51 3.45 -18.42
CA LYS A 153 -9.88 2.38 -19.36
C LYS A 153 -10.64 3.06 -20.51
N ARG A 154 -10.02 3.07 -21.70
CA ARG A 154 -10.66 3.54 -22.94
C ARG A 154 -11.69 2.52 -23.41
#